data_AF-A0A353FHE3-F1
#
_entry.id   AF-A0A353FHE3-F1
#
_cell.length_a   1.000
_cell.length_b   1.000
_cell.length_c   1.000
_cell.angle_alpha   90.00
_cell.angle_beta   90.00
_cell.angle_gamma   90.00
#
_symmetry.space_group_name_H-M   'P 1'
#
loop_
_entity.id
_entity.type
_entity.pdbx_description
1 polymer ?
#
loop_
_entity_poly.entity_id
_entity_poly.type
_entity_poly.pdbx_seq_one_letter_code
_entity_poly.pdbx_strand_id
1 'polypeptide(L)'
;MPAISIKGQTMPESPIRKLVPFADEAKALGRHVYHLNIGQPDIETPKAAMEAVRKADIKVLEYSHSAGIESYRNGLAEYYTRTGIGITA
;
A
#
# COMPACT_ATOMS: atom_id res chain seq x y z
N MET A 1 -13.38 26.47 -16.08
CA MET A 1 -12.59 25.48 -15.31
C MET A 1 -13.35 25.18 -14.03
N PRO A 2 -13.61 23.90 -13.69
CA PRO A 2 -14.23 23.58 -12.40
C PRO A 2 -13.33 24.01 -11.25
N ALA A 3 -13.92 24.53 -10.18
CA ALA A 3 -13.20 24.85 -8.96
C ALA A 3 -12.98 23.57 -8.13
N ILE A 4 -11.85 23.51 -7.42
CA ILE A 4 -11.61 22.47 -6.41
C ILE A 4 -12.66 22.61 -5.31
N SER A 5 -13.21 21.49 -4.83
CA SER A 5 -14.20 21.51 -3.75
C SER A 5 -13.63 22.09 -2.46
N ILE A 6 -14.49 22.61 -1.59
CA ILE A 6 -14.10 23.14 -0.27
C ILE A 6 -13.33 22.08 0.52
N LYS A 7 -13.77 20.81 0.50
CA LYS A 7 -13.09 19.69 1.17
C LYS A 7 -11.65 19.49 0.66
N GLY A 8 -11.42 19.65 -0.64
CA GLY A 8 -10.08 19.54 -1.23
C GLY A 8 -9.19 20.71 -0.81
N GLN A 9 -9.74 21.92 -0.74
CA GLN A 9 -9.02 23.12 -0.33
C GLN A 9 -8.67 23.14 1.17
N THR A 10 -9.52 22.55 2.02
CA THR A 10 -9.32 22.54 3.48
C THR A 10 -8.50 21.34 3.98
N MET A 11 -8.11 20.42 3.09
CA MET A 11 -7.29 19.27 3.46
C MET A 11 -5.85 19.73 3.74
N PRO A 12 -5.33 19.53 4.96
CA PRO A 12 -3.99 19.97 5.30
C PRO A 12 -2.94 19.13 4.57
N GLU A 13 -1.78 19.75 4.31
CA GLU A 13 -0.61 19.01 3.86
C GLU A 13 -0.14 18.04 4.95
N SER A 14 0.39 16.88 4.53
CA SER A 14 1.05 15.97 5.46
C SER A 14 2.34 16.61 5.99
N PRO A 15 2.52 16.72 7.33
CA PRO A 15 3.76 17.23 7.91
C PRO A 15 5.00 16.44 7.49
N ILE A 16 4.85 15.13 7.24
CA ILE A 16 5.94 14.27 6.75
C ILE A 16 6.30 14.64 5.31
N ARG A 17 5.31 14.83 4.43
CA ARG A 17 5.56 15.19 3.02
C ARG A 17 6.18 16.57 2.85
N LYS A 18 5.83 17.51 3.74
CA LYS A 18 6.44 18.84 3.77
C LYS A 18 7.96 18.80 3.97
N LEU A 19 8.49 17.73 4.58
CA LEU A 19 9.92 17.55 4.82
C LEU A 19 10.67 16.88 3.66
N VAL A 20 9.96 16.30 2.68
CA VAL A 20 10.58 15.58 1.55
C VAL A 20 11.54 16.45 0.74
N PRO A 21 11.19 17.70 0.37
CA PRO A 21 12.09 18.54 -0.42
C PRO A 21 13.43 18.81 0.30
N PHE A 22 13.42 19.01 1.61
CA PHE A 22 14.62 19.24 2.41
C PHE A 22 15.52 17.99 2.50
N ALA A 23 14.89 16.81 2.61
CA ALA A 23 15.63 15.54 2.60
C ALA A 23 16.28 15.30 1.22
N ASP A 24 15.60 15.62 0.13
CA ASP A 24 16.15 15.46 -1.22
C ASP A 24 17.26 16.49 -1.53
N GLU A 25 17.12 17.73 -1.07
CA GLU A 25 18.19 18.73 -1.12
C GLU A 25 19.43 18.27 -0.34
N ALA A 26 19.25 17.75 0.87
CA ALA A 26 20.36 17.23 1.67
C ALA A 26 21.10 16.07 0.95
N LYS A 27 20.36 15.15 0.33
CA LYS A 27 20.95 14.07 -0.49
C LYS A 27 21.71 14.61 -1.70
N ALA A 28 21.14 15.61 -2.40
CA ALA A 28 21.78 16.25 -3.56
C ALA A 28 23.10 16.95 -3.18
N LEU A 29 23.21 17.45 -1.94
CA LEU A 29 24.44 17.98 -1.35
C LEU A 29 25.42 16.89 -0.86
N GLY A 30 25.16 15.61 -1.16
CA GLY A 30 26.01 14.49 -0.77
C GLY A 30 25.86 14.05 0.69
N ARG A 31 24.85 14.53 1.41
CA ARG A 31 24.60 14.12 2.80
C ARG A 31 23.82 12.81 2.83
N HIS A 32 24.20 11.93 3.74
CA HIS A 32 23.44 10.72 4.00
C HIS A 32 22.25 11.03 4.92
N VAL A 33 21.05 10.59 4.54
CA VAL A 33 19.80 10.82 5.29
C VAL A 33 19.25 9.48 5.74
N TYR A 34 19.18 9.27 7.06
CA TYR A 34 18.56 8.10 7.67
C TYR A 34 17.05 8.33 7.82
N HIS A 35 16.24 7.49 7.19
CA HIS A 35 14.77 7.59 7.22
C HIS A 35 14.20 6.79 8.39
N LEU A 36 13.93 7.47 9.51
CA LEU A 36 13.26 6.91 10.69
C LEU A 36 11.80 7.35 10.81
N ASN A 37 11.28 7.96 9.73
CA ASN A 37 10.00 8.65 9.67
C ASN A 37 8.96 7.95 8.78
N ILE A 38 9.34 6.88 8.06
CA ILE A 38 8.46 6.15 7.14
C ILE A 38 8.30 4.72 7.64
N GLY A 39 7.07 4.25 7.79
CA GLY A 39 6.75 2.89 8.25
C GLY A 39 6.90 1.80 7.17
N GLN A 40 7.78 2.00 6.19
CA GLN A 40 8.06 1.00 5.16
C GLN A 40 9.08 0.00 5.72
N PRO A 41 8.75 -1.29 5.82
CA PRO A 41 9.72 -2.30 6.22
C PRO A 41 10.86 -2.43 5.20
N ASP A 42 12.05 -2.73 5.69
CA ASP A 42 13.27 -3.01 4.91
C ASP A 42 13.50 -4.51 4.66
N ILE A 43 12.60 -5.36 5.16
CA ILE A 43 12.62 -6.81 4.91
C ILE A 43 12.11 -7.15 3.51
N GLU A 44 12.63 -8.25 2.95
CA GLU A 44 12.21 -8.73 1.64
C GLU A 44 10.75 -9.23 1.64
N THR A 45 10.04 -8.94 0.56
CA THR A 45 8.73 -9.54 0.30
C THR A 45 8.85 -11.07 0.24
N PRO A 46 7.95 -11.84 0.90
CA PRO A 46 8.01 -13.30 0.88
C PRO A 46 8.06 -13.88 -0.55
N LYS A 47 9.01 -14.78 -0.79
CA LYS A 47 9.24 -15.41 -2.11
C LYS A 47 7.97 -16.04 -2.68
N ALA A 48 7.15 -16.68 -1.85
CA ALA A 48 5.89 -17.29 -2.27
C ALA A 48 4.91 -16.26 -2.88
N ALA A 49 4.82 -15.06 -2.30
CA ALA A 49 3.98 -13.98 -2.82
C ALA A 49 4.51 -13.47 -4.16
N MET A 50 5.83 -13.26 -4.27
CA MET A 50 6.47 -12.83 -5.52
C MET A 50 6.31 -13.86 -6.64
N GLU A 51 6.42 -15.15 -6.31
CA GLU A 51 6.23 -16.23 -7.28
C GLU A 51 4.78 -16.36 -7.73
N ALA A 52 3.81 -16.22 -6.83
CA ALA A 52 2.39 -16.28 -7.18
C ALA A 52 2.02 -15.23 -8.22
N VAL A 53 2.54 -14.01 -8.09
CA VAL A 53 2.34 -12.93 -9.07
C VAL A 53 3.05 -13.24 -10.39
N ARG A 54 4.33 -13.66 -10.33
CA ARG A 54 5.14 -13.93 -11.54
C ARG A 54 4.62 -15.09 -12.38
N LYS A 55 4.03 -16.09 -11.73
CA LYS A 55 3.54 -17.33 -12.36
C LYS A 55 2.02 -17.28 -12.64
N ALA A 56 1.35 -16.17 -12.36
CA ALA A 56 -0.08 -16.04 -12.59
C ALA A 56 -0.40 -16.16 -14.10
N ASP A 57 -1.15 -17.21 -14.48
CA ASP A 57 -1.63 -17.40 -15.85
C ASP A 57 -2.97 -16.68 -16.05
N ILE A 58 -2.91 -15.35 -16.18
CA ILE A 58 -4.08 -14.49 -16.41
C ILE A 58 -4.13 -14.13 -17.89
N LYS A 59 -5.02 -14.78 -18.64
CA LYS A 59 -5.21 -14.51 -20.08
C LYS A 59 -5.92 -13.19 -20.35
N VAL A 60 -6.83 -12.80 -19.45
CA VAL A 60 -7.59 -11.55 -19.52
C VAL A 60 -7.63 -10.95 -18.12
N LEU A 61 -7.15 -9.71 -17.98
CA LEU A 61 -7.18 -8.97 -16.73
C LEU A 61 -8.53 -8.25 -16.60
N GLU A 62 -9.56 -8.99 -16.19
CA GLU A 62 -10.93 -8.50 -16.07
C GLU A 62 -11.20 -7.83 -14.70
N TYR A 63 -12.33 -7.12 -14.63
CA TYR A 63 -12.83 -6.60 -13.36
C TYR A 63 -13.25 -7.76 -12.45
N SER A 64 -12.76 -7.76 -11.22
CA SER A 64 -13.28 -8.64 -10.19
C SER A 64 -14.65 -8.17 -9.70
N HIS A 65 -15.33 -9.03 -8.93
CA HIS A 65 -16.47 -8.61 -8.12
C HIS A 65 -16.09 -7.41 -7.24
N SER A 66 -17.02 -6.48 -7.01
CA SER A 66 -16.77 -5.23 -6.25
C SER A 66 -16.28 -5.47 -4.81
N ALA A 67 -16.62 -6.63 -4.24
CA ALA A 67 -16.16 -7.06 -2.91
C ALA A 67 -14.78 -7.74 -2.92
N GLY A 68 -14.18 -7.96 -4.09
CA GLY A 68 -12.96 -8.75 -4.28
C GLY A 68 -13.22 -10.18 -4.75
N ILE A 69 -12.14 -10.88 -5.11
CA ILE A 69 -12.16 -12.27 -5.58
C ILE A 69 -12.57 -13.20 -4.41
N GLU A 70 -13.50 -14.12 -4.67
CA GLU A 70 -14.06 -15.02 -3.64
C GLU A 70 -12.97 -15.85 -2.95
N SER A 71 -12.02 -16.43 -3.69
CA SER A 71 -10.91 -17.20 -3.11
C SER A 71 -10.05 -16.38 -2.15
N TYR A 72 -9.85 -15.09 -2.45
CA TYR A 72 -9.13 -14.18 -1.56
C TYR A 72 -9.94 -13.88 -0.29
N ARG A 73 -11.24 -13.62 -0.42
CA ARG A 73 -12.14 -13.40 0.74
C ARG A 73 -12.19 -14.61 1.67
N ASN A 74 -12.30 -15.81 1.11
CA ASN A 74 -12.23 -17.07 1.86
C ASN A 74 -10.89 -17.23 2.61
N GLY A 75 -9.78 -16.95 1.95
CA GLY A 75 -8.45 -17.00 2.58
C GLY A 75 -8.29 -15.98 3.71
N LEU A 76 -8.88 -14.79 3.59
CA LEU A 76 -8.91 -13.81 4.68
C LEU A 76 -9.73 -14.32 5.86
N ALA A 77 -10.94 -14.85 5.63
CA ALA A 77 -11.79 -15.39 6.68
C ALA A 77 -11.10 -16.53 7.45
N GLU A 78 -10.40 -17.42 6.74
CA GLU A 78 -9.60 -18.49 7.35
C GLU A 78 -8.44 -17.93 8.18
N TYR A 79 -7.69 -16.95 7.65
CA TYR A 79 -6.62 -16.29 8.36
C TYR A 79 -7.11 -15.69 9.69
N TYR A 80 -8.20 -14.93 9.65
CA TYR A 80 -8.76 -14.30 10.85
C TYR A 80 -9.27 -15.33 11.85
N THR A 81 -9.91 -16.39 11.38
CA THR A 81 -10.37 -17.50 12.24
C THR A 81 -9.21 -18.15 12.96
N ARG A 82 -8.07 -18.37 12.30
CA ARG A 82 -6.83 -18.89 12.91
C ARG A 82 -6.24 -17.95 13.96
N THR A 83 -6.50 -16.64 13.84
CA THR A 83 -6.12 -15.63 14.86
C THR A 83 -7.14 -15.47 15.99
N GLY A 84 -8.19 -16.29 16.03
CA GLY A 84 -9.24 -16.25 17.07
C GLY A 84 -10.41 -15.31 16.78
N ILE A 85 -10.53 -14.80 15.54
CA ILE A 85 -11.61 -13.91 15.11
C ILE A 85 -12.48 -14.67 14.10
N GLY A 86 -13.61 -15.22 14.57
CA GLY A 86 -14.52 -16.00 13.73
C GLY A 86 -15.35 -15.12 12.79
N ILE A 87 -15.03 -15.13 11.50
CA ILE A 87 -15.76 -14.41 10.44
C ILE A 87 -15.93 -15.28 9.20
N THR A 88 -16.87 -14.92 8.33
CA THR A 88 -17.10 -15.58 7.04
C THR A 88 -16.80 -14.62 5.88
N ALA A 89 -16.53 -15.19 4.71
CA ALA A 89 -16.14 -14.46 3.51
C ALA A 89 -17.22 -13.53 2.96
#